data_AF-A0A846DKN5-F1
#
_entry.id   AF-A0A846DKN5-F1
#
_cell.length_a   1.000
_cell.length_b   1.000
_cell.length_c   1.000
_cell.angle_alpha   90.00
_cell.angle_beta   90.00
_cell.angle_gamma   90.00
#
_symmetry.space_group_name_H-M   'P 1'
#
loop_
_entity.id
_entity.type
_entity.pdbx_description
1 polymer ?
#
loop_
_entity_poly.entity_id
_entity_poly.type
_entity_poly.pdbx_seq_one_letter_code
_entity_poly.pdbx_strand_id
1 'polypeptide(L)'
;KISQGTTPVGQFPANPFGLYDMHGNVWEWCADDWHDNYKGAPTDGSAWIENNEPENVKAENNPNSATNDENNPKSPLRGGSWNNYPNICRSAIRYLIYRRVNRYDYNGFRVVCVSGRTG
;
A
#
# COMPACT_ATOMS: atom_id res chain seq x y z
N LYS A 1 3.90 1.71 22.24
CA LYS A 1 3.19 2.87 22.82
C LYS A 1 2.18 3.33 21.77
N ILE A 2 0.91 3.39 22.10
CA ILE A 2 -0.14 3.92 21.20
C ILE A 2 -0.08 5.46 21.31
N SER A 3 -0.10 6.16 20.18
CA SER A 3 -0.11 7.64 20.11
C SER A 3 -1.57 8.14 19.97
N GLN A 4 -1.79 9.44 20.13
CA GLN A 4 -3.11 10.09 19.92
C GLN A 4 -3.28 10.65 18.50
N GLY A 5 -2.25 10.52 17.65
CA GLY A 5 -2.24 11.02 16.28
C GLY A 5 -0.89 10.83 15.60
N THR A 6 -0.77 11.36 14.37
CA THR A 6 0.46 11.35 13.58
C THR A 6 1.54 12.23 14.19
N THR A 7 2.79 11.97 13.81
CA THR A 7 3.93 12.85 14.06
C THR A 7 4.38 13.50 12.74
N PRO A 8 5.08 14.65 12.78
CA PRO A 8 5.79 15.16 11.61
C PRO A 8 6.63 14.05 10.95
N VAL A 9 6.63 14.02 9.62
CA VAL A 9 7.40 13.03 8.84
C VAL A 9 8.88 13.18 9.18
N GLY A 10 9.56 12.06 9.41
CA GLY A 10 11.00 12.04 9.71
C GLY A 10 11.36 12.46 11.14
N GLN A 11 10.40 12.48 12.06
CA GLN A 11 10.69 12.72 13.49
C GLN A 11 11.61 11.64 14.09
N PHE A 12 11.55 10.41 13.57
CA PHE A 12 12.36 9.29 14.02
C PHE A 12 13.49 8.98 13.03
N PRO A 13 14.57 8.28 13.45
CA PRO A 13 15.65 7.92 12.53
C PRO A 13 15.18 7.10 11.33
N ALA A 14 15.77 7.36 10.17
CA ALA A 14 15.57 6.53 8.98
C ALA A 14 16.12 5.11 9.16
N ASN A 15 15.56 4.16 8.41
CA ASN A 15 16.19 2.85 8.24
C ASN A 15 17.47 2.95 7.38
N PRO A 16 18.28 1.88 7.24
CA PRO A 16 19.51 1.90 6.44
C PRO A 16 19.33 2.25 4.95
N PHE A 17 18.10 2.27 4.43
CA PHE A 17 17.79 2.71 3.06
C PHE A 17 17.43 4.20 2.97
N GLY A 18 17.52 4.94 4.07
CA GLY A 18 17.14 6.35 4.12
C GLY A 18 15.61 6.58 4.16
N LEU A 19 14.82 5.54 4.43
CA LEU A 19 13.37 5.64 4.51
C LEU A 19 12.91 5.90 5.95
N TYR A 20 12.08 6.92 6.12
CA TYR A 20 11.48 7.32 7.38
C TYR A 20 10.10 6.70 7.55
N ASP A 21 9.69 6.54 8.82
CA ASP A 21 8.33 6.17 9.24
C ASP A 21 7.79 4.85 8.65
N MET A 22 8.67 3.93 8.24
CA MET A 22 8.29 2.61 7.70
C MET A 22 7.65 1.66 8.72
N HIS A 23 7.60 2.04 9.99
CA HIS A 23 7.19 1.22 11.14
C HIS A 23 6.22 1.97 12.08
N GLY A 24 5.28 2.73 11.53
CA GLY A 24 4.29 3.48 12.27
C GLY A 24 3.85 4.74 11.54
N ASN A 25 3.41 5.74 12.30
CA ASN A 25 2.78 6.96 11.79
C ASN A 25 1.45 6.67 11.08
N VAL A 26 1.46 6.17 9.84
CA VAL A 26 0.26 5.78 9.10
C VAL A 26 0.46 4.47 8.35
N TRP A 27 -0.61 3.70 8.21
CA TRP A 27 -0.64 2.61 7.25
C TRP A 27 -0.48 3.15 5.84
N GLU A 28 0.27 2.47 4.98
CA GLU A 28 0.51 2.91 3.60
C GLU A 28 -0.14 1.94 2.61
N TRP A 29 -0.95 2.47 1.69
CA TRP A 29 -1.53 1.70 0.59
C TRP A 29 -0.46 1.17 -0.36
N CYS A 30 -0.60 -0.10 -0.76
CA CYS A 30 0.16 -0.69 -1.86
C CYS A 30 -0.73 -0.89 -3.10
N ALA A 31 -0.10 -0.88 -4.28
CA ALA A 31 -0.78 -1.10 -5.55
C ALA A 31 -1.30 -2.53 -5.70
N ASP A 32 -0.69 -3.50 -5.01
CA ASP A 32 -1.06 -4.91 -5.05
C ASP A 32 -2.53 -5.17 -4.68
N ASP A 33 -3.08 -6.24 -5.23
CA ASP A 33 -4.30 -6.85 -4.73
C ASP A 33 -3.97 -7.77 -3.53
N TRP A 34 -4.96 -7.99 -2.67
CA TRP A 34 -4.76 -8.82 -1.48
C TRP A 34 -4.64 -10.31 -1.84
N HIS A 35 -3.57 -10.94 -1.38
CA HIS A 35 -3.35 -12.38 -1.48
C HIS A 35 -3.04 -12.93 -0.09
N ASP A 36 -3.63 -14.07 0.29
CA ASP A 36 -3.45 -14.70 1.61
C ASP A 36 -2.05 -15.33 1.80
N ASN A 37 -1.33 -15.57 0.71
CA ASN A 37 0.00 -16.13 0.70
C ASN A 37 0.87 -15.50 -0.41
N TYR A 38 2.08 -16.04 -0.62
CA TYR A 38 3.06 -15.55 -1.61
C TYR A 38 3.34 -16.55 -2.75
N LYS A 39 2.57 -17.64 -2.86
CA LYS A 39 2.73 -18.62 -3.95
C LYS A 39 2.33 -17.96 -5.26
N GLY A 40 3.28 -17.86 -6.19
CA GLY A 40 3.07 -17.21 -7.49
C GLY A 40 3.21 -15.68 -7.47
N ALA A 41 3.70 -15.10 -6.37
CA ALA A 41 3.98 -13.67 -6.32
C ALA A 41 5.05 -13.25 -7.35
N PRO A 42 4.92 -12.07 -7.98
CA PRO A 42 5.98 -11.52 -8.82
C PRO A 42 7.31 -11.37 -8.07
N THR A 43 8.42 -11.62 -8.76
CA THR A 43 9.78 -11.55 -8.20
C THR A 43 10.61 -10.40 -8.78
N ASP A 44 10.02 -9.58 -9.64
CA ASP A 44 10.66 -8.46 -10.34
C ASP A 44 10.31 -7.09 -9.73
N GLY A 45 9.51 -7.07 -8.66
CA GLY A 45 9.04 -5.86 -8.00
C GLY A 45 7.81 -5.23 -8.66
N SER A 46 7.21 -5.85 -9.67
CA SER A 46 5.90 -5.46 -10.18
C SER A 46 4.80 -5.71 -9.13
N ALA A 47 3.74 -4.92 -9.18
CA ALA A 47 2.58 -5.10 -8.31
C ALA A 47 1.86 -6.42 -8.63
N TRP A 48 1.42 -7.14 -7.61
CA TRP A 48 0.64 -8.37 -7.80
C TRP A 48 -0.84 -8.04 -8.01
N ILE A 49 -1.24 -7.89 -9.27
CA ILE A 49 -2.61 -7.53 -9.69
C ILE A 49 -3.33 -8.78 -10.24
N GLU A 50 -4.55 -9.02 -9.81
CA GLU A 50 -5.40 -10.08 -10.35
C GLU A 50 -5.99 -9.65 -11.70
N ASN A 51 -5.78 -10.47 -12.73
CA ASN A 51 -6.24 -10.27 -14.11
C ASN A 51 -5.56 -9.09 -14.82
N ASN A 52 -4.41 -9.37 -15.47
CA ASN A 52 -3.79 -8.53 -16.48
C ASN A 52 -4.63 -8.47 -17.78
N GLU A 53 -5.93 -8.17 -17.70
CA GLU A 53 -6.60 -7.67 -18.91
C GLU A 53 -6.07 -6.25 -19.15
N PRO A 54 -5.52 -5.94 -20.35
CA PRO A 54 -5.10 -4.59 -20.65
C PRO A 54 -6.29 -3.68 -20.41
N GLU A 55 -6.08 -2.68 -19.55
CA GLU A 55 -7.05 -1.63 -19.26
C GLU A 55 -7.70 -1.21 -20.57
N ASN A 56 -8.97 -1.53 -20.76
CA ASN A 56 -9.71 -1.07 -21.92
C ASN A 56 -9.66 0.46 -21.87
N VAL A 57 -8.85 1.07 -22.74
CA VAL A 57 -8.64 2.53 -22.95
C VAL A 57 -9.92 3.20 -23.51
N LYS A 58 -11.09 2.82 -22.98
CA LYS A 58 -12.41 3.37 -23.30
C LYS A 58 -13.22 3.69 -22.06
N ALA A 59 -12.67 3.46 -20.86
CA ALA A 59 -13.30 3.76 -19.58
C ALA A 59 -13.12 5.22 -19.11
N GLU A 60 -12.42 6.06 -19.88
CA GLU A 60 -12.03 7.42 -19.48
C GLU A 60 -13.18 8.40 -19.17
N ASN A 61 -14.44 8.02 -19.37
CA ASN A 61 -15.60 8.88 -19.08
C ASN A 61 -16.72 8.20 -18.28
N ASN A 62 -16.46 7.08 -17.59
CA ASN A 62 -17.45 6.50 -16.69
C ASN A 62 -16.98 6.62 -15.22
N PRO A 63 -17.57 7.52 -14.40
CA PRO A 63 -17.22 7.65 -12.98
C PRO A 63 -17.55 6.40 -12.16
N ASN A 64 -18.24 5.41 -12.74
CA ASN A 64 -18.52 4.09 -12.17
C ASN A 64 -17.74 2.94 -12.85
N SER A 65 -16.65 3.20 -13.58
CA SER A 65 -15.83 2.14 -14.18
C SER A 65 -14.97 1.42 -13.13
N ALA A 66 -15.61 0.56 -12.34
CA ALA A 66 -15.00 -0.37 -11.41
C ALA A 66 -14.49 -1.66 -12.09
N THR A 67 -14.24 -1.65 -13.40
CA THR A 67 -14.15 -2.88 -14.22
C THR A 67 -12.85 -3.67 -14.09
N ASN A 68 -12.06 -3.42 -13.04
CA ASN A 68 -10.95 -4.30 -12.63
C ASN A 68 -11.06 -4.72 -11.14
N ASP A 69 -12.08 -4.24 -10.41
CA ASP A 69 -12.17 -4.30 -8.93
C ASP A 69 -13.16 -5.35 -8.41
N GLU A 70 -13.95 -5.96 -9.30
CA GLU A 70 -14.96 -6.96 -8.94
C GLU A 70 -14.34 -8.26 -8.42
N ASN A 71 -13.15 -8.59 -8.92
CA ASN A 71 -12.49 -9.87 -8.63
C ASN A 71 -11.78 -9.83 -7.27
N ASN A 72 -11.24 -8.68 -6.85
CA ASN A 72 -10.63 -8.52 -5.54
C ASN A 72 -10.66 -7.05 -5.05
N PRO A 73 -11.68 -6.66 -4.26
CA PRO A 73 -11.83 -5.27 -3.82
C PRO A 73 -10.90 -4.89 -2.66
N LYS A 74 -9.82 -5.65 -2.41
CA LYS A 74 -8.96 -5.51 -1.23
C LYS A 74 -7.53 -5.23 -1.64
N SER A 75 -6.86 -4.35 -0.89
CA SER A 75 -5.42 -4.14 -1.01
C SER A 75 -4.74 -4.30 0.33
N PRO A 76 -3.45 -4.68 0.34
CA PRO A 76 -2.66 -4.66 1.56
C PRO A 76 -2.27 -3.22 1.92
N LEU A 77 -2.36 -2.91 3.21
CA LEU A 77 -1.63 -1.82 3.85
C LEU A 77 -0.36 -2.35 4.50
N ARG A 78 0.68 -1.52 4.52
CA ARG A 78 1.99 -1.81 5.13
C ARG A 78 2.40 -0.75 6.16
N GLY A 79 3.33 -1.11 7.05
CA GLY A 79 4.02 -0.19 7.96
C GLY A 79 3.41 -0.06 9.37
N GLY A 80 2.09 -0.17 9.52
CA GLY A 80 1.41 0.12 10.79
C GLY A 80 1.12 1.60 10.98
N SER A 81 0.30 1.96 11.97
CA SER A 81 -0.07 3.35 12.24
C SER A 81 0.19 3.80 13.69
N TRP A 82 -0.05 5.07 13.95
CA TRP A 82 0.06 5.69 15.28
C TRP A 82 -0.84 5.03 16.33
N ASN A 83 -1.95 4.40 15.92
CA ASN A 83 -2.93 3.76 16.83
C ASN A 83 -2.64 2.26 17.06
N ASN A 84 -1.46 1.79 16.69
CA ASN A 84 -1.19 0.36 16.64
C ASN A 84 -0.21 -0.10 17.71
N TYR A 85 -0.37 -1.35 18.13
CA TYR A 85 0.63 -2.00 18.97
C TYR A 85 1.90 -2.29 18.14
N PRO A 86 3.10 -2.21 18.74
CA PRO A 86 4.36 -2.38 17.99
C PRO A 86 4.48 -3.71 17.22
N ASN A 87 3.79 -4.77 17.66
CA ASN A 87 3.80 -6.08 16.99
C ASN A 87 3.16 -6.07 15.59
N ILE A 88 2.26 -5.12 15.29
CA ILE A 88 1.64 -4.97 13.98
C ILE A 88 2.34 -3.95 13.07
N CYS A 89 3.37 -3.26 13.57
CA CYS A 89 4.22 -2.35 12.78
C CYS A 89 5.46 -3.05 12.20
N ARG A 90 5.51 -4.39 12.16
CA ARG A 90 6.66 -5.14 11.60
C ARG A 90 6.64 -5.06 10.08
N SER A 91 7.82 -5.04 9.43
CA SER A 91 7.94 -4.93 7.96
C SER A 91 7.14 -5.99 7.19
N ALA A 92 7.00 -7.18 7.76
CA ALA A 92 6.31 -8.30 7.13
C ALA A 92 4.78 -8.27 7.31
N ILE A 93 4.23 -7.38 8.15
CA ILE A 93 2.78 -7.31 8.36
C ILE A 93 2.12 -6.78 7.09
N ARG A 94 1.01 -7.41 6.74
CA ARG A 94 0.09 -7.01 5.68
C ARG A 94 -1.28 -6.89 6.31
N TYR A 95 -1.84 -5.69 6.31
CA TYR A 95 -3.20 -5.47 6.80
C TYR A 95 -4.15 -5.41 5.62
N LEU A 96 -5.18 -6.25 5.60
CA LEU A 96 -6.14 -6.28 4.50
C LEU A 96 -7.25 -5.24 4.73
N ILE A 97 -7.63 -4.52 3.69
CA ILE A 97 -8.70 -3.53 3.76
C ILE A 97 -9.40 -3.40 2.42
N TYR A 98 -10.70 -3.07 2.41
CA TYR A 98 -11.40 -2.77 1.16
C TYR A 98 -10.89 -1.47 0.56
N ARG A 99 -10.42 -1.55 -0.69
CA ARG A 99 -9.87 -0.46 -1.50
C ARG A 99 -10.95 0.60 -1.75
N ARG A 100 -10.53 1.88 -1.85
CA ARG A 100 -11.34 3.08 -2.22
C ARG A 100 -12.52 3.46 -1.29
N VAL A 101 -13.13 2.52 -0.58
CA VAL A 101 -14.25 2.77 0.34
C VAL A 101 -13.79 3.11 1.77
N ASN A 102 -12.65 2.56 2.20
CA ASN A 102 -12.14 2.81 3.54
C ASN A 102 -11.09 3.92 3.55
N ARG A 103 -11.44 5.04 4.15
CA ARG A 103 -10.52 6.15 4.44
C ARG A 103 -10.53 6.39 5.93
N TYR A 104 -9.55 5.84 6.62
CA TYR A 104 -9.30 6.16 8.02
C TYR A 104 -8.22 7.24 8.11
N ASP A 105 -8.28 8.04 9.16
CA ASP A 105 -7.30 9.09 9.50
C ASP A 105 -5.88 8.53 9.79
N TYR A 106 -5.77 7.21 9.92
CA TYR A 106 -4.52 6.48 10.07
C TYR A 106 -4.05 5.78 8.78
N ASN A 107 -4.70 6.02 7.63
CA ASN A 107 -4.30 5.52 6.32
C ASN A 107 -3.69 6.65 5.47
N GLY A 108 -2.52 6.41 4.91
CA GLY A 108 -1.80 7.30 3.99
C GLY A 108 -1.18 6.52 2.83
N PHE A 109 -0.20 7.12 2.19
CA PHE A 109 0.50 6.53 1.05
C PHE A 109 1.88 7.17 0.88
N ARG A 110 2.72 6.49 0.10
CA ARG A 110 3.96 7.03 -0.46
C ARG A 110 3.97 6.80 -1.96
N VAL A 111 4.62 7.69 -2.70
CA VAL A 111 4.75 7.59 -4.15
C VAL A 111 6.11 7.02 -4.49
N VAL A 112 6.16 6.17 -5.51
CA VAL A 112 7.41 5.63 -6.07
C VAL A 112 7.56 6.15 -7.50
N CYS A 113 8.78 6.53 -7.86
CA CYS A 113 9.12 6.96 -9.22
C CYS A 113 10.11 5.95 -9.83
N VAL A 114 9.85 5.53 -11.07
CA VAL A 114 10.78 4.70 -11.84
C VAL A 114 11.70 5.64 -12.62
N SER A 115 12.97 5.75 -12.22
CA SER A 115 13.98 6.37 -13.08
C SER A 115 14.45 5.37 -14.11
N GLY A 116 14.20 5.65 -15.40
CA GLY A 116 14.81 4.91 -16.49
C GLY A 116 16.32 5.08 -16.42
N ARG A 117 17.07 3.96 -16.28
CA ARG A 117 18.52 3.99 -16.52
C ARG A 117 18.73 4.17 -18.01
N THR A 118 19.09 5.37 -18.44
CA THR A 118 19.79 5.55 -19.71
C THR A 118 21.13 4.84 -19.59
N GLY A 119 21.29 3.74 -20.32
CA GLY A 119 22.57 3.05 -20.49
C GLY A 119 23.52 3.82 -21.39
#